data_AF-A0A0G1R025-F1
#
_entry.id   AF-A0A0G1R025-F1
#
_cell.length_a   1.000
_cell.length_b   1.000
_cell.length_c   1.000
_cell.angle_alpha   90.00
_cell.angle_beta   90.00
_cell.angle_gamma   90.00
#
_symmetry.space_group_name_H-M   'P 1'
#
loop_
_entity.id
_entity.type
_entity.pdbx_description
1 polymer ?
#
loop_
_entity_poly.entity_id
_entity_poly.type
_entity_poly.pdbx_seq_one_letter_code
_entity_poly.pdbx_strand_id
1 'polypeptide(L)'
;MNNKLNTIALGNTFALIDLILHPLFHLWVFLSPGSYEWVMHLFVAGLQLNITNLDTSIPHILLGTLAEAAAFWLLGYVGGSLYNKLSKI
;
A
#
# COMPACT_ATOMS: atom_id res chain seq x y z
N MET A 1 26.38 4.63 -18.39
CA MET A 1 25.57 3.40 -18.24
C MET A 1 24.21 3.82 -17.70
N ASN A 2 23.12 3.59 -18.44
CA ASN A 2 21.78 3.78 -17.88
C ASN A 2 21.52 2.68 -16.85
N ASN A 3 21.52 3.05 -15.57
CA ASN A 3 21.15 2.14 -14.50
C ASN A 3 19.66 1.80 -14.64
N LYS A 4 19.37 0.65 -15.24
CA LYS A 4 18.01 0.11 -15.29
C LYS A 4 17.61 -0.31 -13.88
N LEU A 5 16.43 0.12 -13.44
CA LEU A 5 15.82 -0.43 -12.23
C LEU A 5 15.44 -1.88 -12.47
N ASN A 6 15.71 -2.73 -11.48
CA ASN A 6 15.16 -4.07 -11.44
C ASN A 6 13.68 -3.97 -11.02
N THR A 7 12.78 -4.06 -12.00
CA THR A 7 11.34 -3.87 -11.79
C THR A 7 10.72 -4.95 -10.90
N ILE A 8 11.26 -6.17 -10.96
CA ILE A 8 10.82 -7.28 -10.11
C ILE A 8 11.24 -7.00 -8.67
N ALA A 9 12.48 -6.57 -8.45
CA ALA A 9 12.95 -6.21 -7.12
C ALA A 9 12.12 -5.06 -6.53
N LEU A 10 11.80 -4.03 -7.33
CA LEU A 10 10.96 -2.91 -6.89
C LEU A 10 9.53 -3.35 -6.53
N GLY A 11 8.90 -4.18 -7.37
CA GLY A 11 7.60 -4.79 -7.07
C GLY A 11 7.63 -5.61 -5.78
N ASN A 12 8.64 -6.46 -5.61
CA ASN A 12 8.82 -7.26 -4.40
C ASN A 12 9.00 -6.39 -3.15
N THR A 13 9.77 -5.30 -3.26
CA THR A 13 9.95 -4.35 -2.15
C THR A 13 8.63 -3.70 -1.75
N PHE A 14 7.82 -3.26 -2.71
CA PHE A 14 6.53 -2.63 -2.43
C PHE A 14 5.55 -3.62 -1.80
N ALA A 15 5.47 -4.84 -2.34
CA ALA A 15 4.64 -5.91 -1.79
C ALA A 15 5.07 -6.29 -0.36
N LEU A 16 6.38 -6.33 -0.08
CA LEU A 16 6.89 -6.65 1.25
C LEU A 16 6.58 -5.55 2.27
N ILE A 17 6.74 -4.28 1.87
CA ILE A 17 6.38 -3.14 2.71
C ILE A 17 4.89 -3.24 3.09
N ASP A 18 4.04 -3.49 2.11
CA ASP A 18 2.60 -3.61 2.32
C ASP A 18 2.24 -4.80 3.22
N LEU A 19 2.85 -5.97 2.97
CA LEU A 19 2.68 -7.18 3.79
C LEU A 19 3.02 -6.95 5.28
N ILE A 20 3.94 -6.03 5.58
CA ILE A 20 4.32 -5.66 6.94
C ILE A 20 3.41 -4.56 7.48
N LEU A 21 3.13 -3.53 6.69
CA LEU A 21 2.37 -2.36 7.13
C LEU A 21 0.88 -2.67 7.32
N HIS A 22 0.29 -3.50 6.46
CA HIS A 22 -1.14 -3.78 6.50
C HIS A 22 -1.60 -4.41 7.83
N PRO A 23 -0.93 -5.46 8.37
CA PRO A 23 -1.23 -5.96 9.70
C PRO A 23 -0.99 -4.92 10.82
N LEU A 24 0.03 -4.06 10.67
CA LEU A 24 0.31 -3.00 11.64
C LEU A 24 -0.80 -1.93 11.65
N PHE A 25 -1.36 -1.60 10.49
CA PHE A 25 -2.52 -0.72 10.41
C PHE A 25 -3.74 -1.33 11.08
N HIS A 26 -4.01 -2.62 10.85
CA HIS A 26 -5.09 -3.31 11.57
C HIS A 26 -4.86 -3.35 13.09
N LEU A 27 -3.61 -3.58 13.54
CA LEU A 27 -3.28 -3.50 14.96
C LEU A 27 -3.50 -2.09 15.52
N TRP A 28 -3.15 -1.05 14.76
CA TRP A 28 -3.39 0.33 15.16
C TRP A 28 -4.89 0.65 15.25
N VAL A 29 -5.67 0.25 14.25
CA VAL A 29 -7.14 0.37 14.27
C VAL A 29 -7.72 -0.35 15.49
N PHE A 30 -7.22 -1.53 15.83
CA PHE A 30 -7.67 -2.29 16.98
C PHE A 30 -7.35 -1.60 18.32
N LEU A 31 -6.16 -1.02 18.45
CA LEU A 31 -5.72 -0.36 19.69
C LEU A 31 -6.28 1.05 19.86
N SER A 32 -6.45 1.79 18.77
CA SER A 32 -6.85 3.21 18.82
C SER A 32 -7.53 3.63 17.50
N PRO A 33 -8.79 3.22 17.27
CA PRO A 33 -9.49 3.47 16.02
C PRO A 33 -9.65 4.97 15.72
N GLY A 34 -9.96 5.79 16.75
CA GLY A 34 -10.12 7.23 16.57
C GLY A 34 -8.85 7.98 16.16
N SER A 35 -7.67 7.50 16.57
CA SER A 35 -6.40 8.11 16.12
C SER A 35 -6.08 7.73 14.67
N TYR A 36 -6.38 6.49 14.28
CA TYR A 36 -6.26 6.05 12.89
C TYR A 36 -7.21 6.82 11.97
N GLU A 37 -8.50 6.93 12.36
CA GLU A 37 -9.49 7.72 11.62
C GLU A 37 -9.05 9.18 11.46
N TRP A 38 -8.55 9.81 12.53
CA TRP A 38 -8.06 11.19 12.47
C TRP A 38 -6.89 11.37 11.48
N VAL A 39 -5.90 10.47 11.52
CA VAL A 39 -4.75 10.51 10.59
C VAL A 39 -5.22 10.29 9.15
N MET A 40 -6.12 9.33 8.95
CA MET A 40 -6.64 9.07 7.62
C MET A 40 -7.48 10.25 7.12
N HIS A 41 -8.30 10.87 7.96
CA HIS A 41 -9.02 12.10 7.62
C HIS A 41 -8.09 13.23 7.19
N LEU A 42 -6.90 13.38 7.78
CA LEU A 42 -5.90 14.33 7.30
C LEU A 42 -5.36 13.95 5.92
N PHE A 43 -5.07 12.66 5.71
CA PHE A 43 -4.57 12.15 4.44
C PHE A 43 -5.58 12.32 3.29
N VAL A 44 -6.87 12.08 3.56
CA VAL A 44 -7.97 12.21 2.60
C VAL A 44 -8.77 13.51 2.73
N ALA A 45 -8.28 14.51 3.48
CA ALA A 45 -9.01 15.75 3.72
C ALA A 45 -9.45 16.46 2.42
N GLY A 46 -8.66 16.34 1.35
CA GLY A 46 -8.96 16.87 0.03
C GLY A 46 -9.95 16.03 -0.80
N LEU A 47 -10.27 14.81 -0.37
CA LEU A 47 -11.08 13.83 -1.12
C LEU A 47 -12.50 13.66 -0.56
N GLN A 48 -12.83 14.32 0.56
CA GLN A 48 -14.15 14.24 1.24
C GLN A 48 -14.64 12.80 1.50
N LEU A 49 -13.72 11.87 1.71
CA LEU A 49 -14.06 10.48 2.00
C LEU A 49 -14.43 10.34 3.48
N ASN A 50 -15.56 9.68 3.75
CA ASN A 50 -15.97 9.36 5.11
C ASN A 50 -15.44 7.97 5.48
N ILE A 51 -14.51 7.90 6.43
CA ILE A 51 -13.89 6.65 6.86
C ILE A 51 -14.63 6.20 8.12
N THR A 52 -15.53 5.24 7.94
CA THR A 52 -16.33 4.65 9.04
C THR A 52 -16.48 3.15 8.78
N ASN A 53 -16.76 2.38 9.84
CA ASN A 53 -16.99 0.93 9.78
C ASN A 53 -15.77 0.12 9.30
N LEU A 54 -14.63 0.28 9.97
CA LEU A 54 -13.43 -0.50 9.69
C LEU A 54 -13.66 -1.98 10.07
N ASP A 55 -13.65 -2.88 9.08
CA ASP A 55 -13.77 -4.33 9.29
C ASP A 55 -12.41 -4.90 9.70
N THR A 56 -12.35 -5.42 10.93
CA THR A 56 -11.13 -6.03 11.49
C THR A 56 -11.22 -7.55 11.57
N SER A 57 -12.15 -8.18 10.83
CA SER A 57 -12.28 -9.63 10.82
C SER A 57 -11.05 -10.28 10.18
N ILE A 58 -10.58 -11.39 10.75
CA ILE A 58 -9.41 -12.15 10.24
C ILE A 58 -9.51 -12.47 8.73
N PRO A 59 -10.64 -12.96 8.18
CA PRO A 59 -10.73 -13.21 6.74
C PRO A 59 -10.58 -11.93 5.91
N HIS A 60 -11.11 -10.79 6.38
CA HIS A 60 -10.93 -9.49 5.72
C HIS A 60 -9.46 -9.07 5.73
N ILE A 61 -8.77 -9.21 6.87
CA ILE A 61 -7.35 -8.89 6.99
C ILE A 61 -6.51 -9.75 6.03
N LEU A 62 -6.74 -11.07 5.99
CA LEU A 62 -5.94 -11.97 5.15
C LEU A 62 -6.17 -11.73 3.65
N LEU A 63 -7.42 -11.59 3.22
CA LEU A 63 -7.75 -11.34 1.83
C LEU A 63 -7.33 -9.92 1.40
N GLY A 64 -7.52 -8.94 2.28
CA GLY A 64 -7.08 -7.55 2.10
C GLY A 64 -5.56 -7.48 1.94
N THR A 65 -4.80 -8.10 2.83
CA THR A 65 -3.33 -8.16 2.75
C THR A 65 -2.86 -8.77 1.43
N LEU A 66 -3.46 -9.87 0.97
CA LEU A 66 -3.07 -10.50 -0.29
C LEU A 66 -3.41 -9.60 -1.50
N ALA A 67 -4.58 -8.98 -1.49
CA ALA A 67 -5.03 -8.09 -2.56
C ALA A 67 -4.18 -6.82 -2.64
N GLU A 68 -3.90 -6.19 -1.50
CA GLU A 68 -3.05 -4.99 -1.42
C GLU A 68 -1.62 -5.32 -1.80
N ALA A 69 -1.03 -6.40 -1.30
CA ALA A 69 0.33 -6.80 -1.67
C ALA A 69 0.46 -7.06 -3.19
N ALA A 70 -0.55 -7.67 -3.82
CA ALA A 70 -0.59 -7.85 -5.27
C ALA A 70 -0.71 -6.51 -6.02
N ALA A 71 -1.54 -5.59 -5.53
CA ALA A 71 -1.68 -4.25 -6.10
C ALA A 71 -0.38 -3.44 -5.98
N PHE A 72 0.27 -3.44 -4.82
CA PHE A 72 1.55 -2.76 -4.59
C PHE A 72 2.68 -3.37 -5.41
N TRP A 73 2.71 -4.69 -5.58
CA TRP A 73 3.64 -5.34 -6.49
C TRP A 73 3.48 -4.83 -7.93
N LEU A 74 2.24 -4.77 -8.42
CA LEU A 74 1.93 -4.26 -9.75
C LEU A 74 2.32 -2.79 -9.90
N LEU A 75 2.04 -1.95 -8.89
CA LEU A 75 2.45 -0.55 -8.89
C LEU A 75 3.98 -0.40 -8.96
N GLY A 76 4.73 -1.17 -8.16
CA GLY A 76 6.19 -1.17 -8.21
C GLY A 76 6.73 -1.66 -9.56
N TYR A 77 6.15 -2.72 -10.11
CA TYR A 77 6.53 -3.24 -11.43
C TYR A 77 6.26 -2.23 -12.55
N VAL A 78 5.07 -1.63 -12.57
CA VAL A 78 4.66 -0.63 -13.56
C VAL A 78 5.52 0.63 -13.43
N GLY A 79 5.71 1.13 -12.20
CA GLY A 79 6.55 2.29 -11.94
C GLY A 79 8.00 2.08 -12.38
N GLY A 80 8.60 0.94 -12.04
CA GLY A 80 9.94 0.59 -12.50
C GLY A 80 10.02 0.42 -14.03
N SER A 81 8.98 -0.13 -14.65
CA SER A 81 8.91 -0.30 -16.11
C SER A 81 8.81 1.04 -16.84
N LEU A 82 7.99 1.96 -16.31
CA LEU A 82 7.87 3.32 -16.81
C LEU A 82 9.18 4.09 -16.65
N TYR A 83 9.82 4.02 -15.48
CA TYR A 83 11.14 4.63 -15.26
C TYR A 83 12.17 4.14 -16.29
N ASN A 84 12.24 2.83 -16.51
CA ASN A 84 13.16 2.22 -17.48
C ASN A 84 12.83 2.58 -18.93
N LYS A 85 11.58 2.92 -19.24
CA LYS A 85 11.15 3.37 -20.56
C LYS A 85 11.50 4.85 -20.78
N LEU A 86 11.23 5.68 -19.78
CA LEU A 86 11.46 7.13 -19.83
C LEU A 86 12.94 7.49 -19.74
N SER A 87 13.72 6.77 -18.92
CA SER A 87 15.19 6.97 -18.82
C SER A 87 15.98 6.57 -20.06
N LYS A 88 15.34 5.93 -21.04
CA LYS A 88 15.93 5.61 -22.35
C LYS A 88 15.65 6.68 -23.42
N ILE A 89 14.74 7.62 -23.13
CA ILE A 89 14.49 8.81 -23.95
C ILE A 89 15.54 9.85 -23.56
#